data_AF-A0A4R0ZE66-F1
#
_entry.id   AF-A0A4R0ZE66-F1
#
_cell.length_a   1.000
_cell.length_b   1.000
_cell.length_c   1.000
_cell.angle_alpha   90.00
_cell.angle_beta   90.00
_cell.angle_gamma   90.00
#
_symmetry.space_group_name_H-M   'P 1'
#
loop_
_entity.id
_entity.type
_entity.pdbx_description
1 polymer ?
#
loop_
_entity_poly.entity_id
_entity_poly.type
_entity_poly.pdbx_seq_one_letter_code
_entity_poly.pdbx_strand_id
1 'polypeptide(L)'
;MKIIKTFSFWFVLVSLIVSYLNFTNQDDKGLLFFFFGLDPILYHMVYSETFRSFIMDESTLEILWTGYILRVAVGLLYGLTLNFLVYQVKNKLISNKRAN
;
A
#
# COMPACT_ATOMS: atom_id res chain seq x y z
N MET A 1 -10.66 6.69 -17.95
CA MET A 1 -11.13 6.34 -16.58
C MET A 1 -10.92 7.57 -15.69
N LYS A 2 -11.90 7.98 -14.87
CA LYS A 2 -11.66 9.05 -13.88
C LYS A 2 -10.69 8.53 -12.82
N ILE A 3 -9.61 9.26 -12.52
CA ILE A 3 -8.52 8.80 -11.65
C ILE A 3 -9.02 8.44 -10.24
N ILE A 4 -9.97 9.21 -9.72
CA ILE A 4 -10.64 8.98 -8.42
C ILE A 4 -11.41 7.65 -8.33
N LYS A 5 -11.68 6.99 -9.46
CA LYS A 5 -12.38 5.70 -9.50
C LYS A 5 -11.43 4.51 -9.59
N THR A 6 -10.12 4.75 -9.59
CA THR A 6 -9.11 3.69 -9.74
C THR A 6 -8.70 3.15 -8.38
N PHE A 7 -8.37 1.86 -8.29
CA PHE A 7 -7.87 1.27 -7.05
C PHE A 7 -6.56 1.92 -6.62
N SER A 8 -5.62 2.16 -7.56
CA SER A 8 -4.39 2.95 -7.30
C SER A 8 -4.62 4.25 -6.55
N PHE A 9 -5.63 5.04 -6.94
CA PHE A 9 -5.92 6.29 -6.26
C PHE A 9 -6.32 6.07 -4.79
N TRP A 10 -7.25 5.15 -4.54
CA TRP A 10 -7.73 4.88 -3.18
C TRP A 10 -6.66 4.25 -2.30
N PHE A 11 -5.85 3.35 -2.84
CA PHE A 11 -4.75 2.74 -2.10
C PHE A 11 -3.67 3.77 -1.72
N VAL A 12 -3.30 4.67 -2.65
CA VAL A 12 -2.38 5.78 -2.33
C VAL A 12 -2.98 6.71 -1.28
N LEU A 13 -4.26 7.08 -1.44
CA LEU A 13 -4.93 7.96 -0.48
C LEU A 13 -4.97 7.36 0.93
N VAL A 14 -5.35 6.08 1.06
CA VAL A 14 -5.36 5.38 2.34
C VAL A 14 -3.94 5.27 2.91
N SER A 15 -2.94 4.99 2.08
CA SER A 15 -1.53 4.95 2.51
C SER A 15 -1.08 6.28 3.09
N LEU A 16 -1.42 7.40 2.43
CA LEU A 16 -1.13 8.74 2.92
C LEU A 16 -1.85 9.06 4.23
N ILE A 17 -3.13 8.70 4.35
CA ILE A 17 -3.90 8.90 5.58
C ILE A 17 -3.26 8.13 6.74
N VAL A 18 -2.91 6.86 6.54
CA VAL A 18 -2.26 6.06 7.58
C VAL A 18 -0.89 6.62 7.95
N SER A 19 -0.08 7.02 6.97
CA SER A 19 1.19 7.69 7.21
C SER A 19 1.01 8.97 8.03
N TYR A 20 -0.02 9.77 7.74
CA TYR A 20 -0.34 10.98 8.49
C TYR A 20 -0.77 10.69 9.94
N LEU A 21 -1.58 9.65 10.16
CA LEU A 21 -2.00 9.24 11.51
C LEU A 21 -0.81 8.77 12.35
N ASN A 22 0.11 8.00 11.77
CA ASN A 22 1.33 7.58 12.46
C ASN A 22 2.25 8.79 12.74
N PHE A 23 2.46 9.67 11.76
CA PHE A 23 3.27 10.89 11.92
C PHE A 23 2.72 11.86 13.00
N THR A 24 1.40 11.89 13.20
CA THR A 24 0.75 12.71 14.23
C THR A 24 0.59 11.98 15.57
N ASN A 25 1.27 10.84 15.75
CA ASN A 25 1.20 9.98 16.95
C ASN A 25 -0.22 9.47 17.28
N GLN A 26 -1.13 9.47 16.32
CA GLN A 26 -2.46 8.84 16.45
C GLN A 26 -2.43 7.34 16.18
N ASP A 27 -1.33 6.84 15.60
CA ASP A 27 -1.00 5.41 15.46
C ASP A 27 0.40 5.16 16.05
N ASP A 28 0.54 5.46 17.35
CA ASP A 28 1.77 5.35 18.14
C ASP A 28 2.42 3.96 18.09
N LYS A 29 1.60 2.90 18.02
CA LYS A 29 2.06 1.50 17.93
C LYS A 29 2.35 1.05 16.50
N GLY A 30 2.13 1.90 15.50
CA GLY A 30 2.27 1.55 14.08
C GLY A 30 1.34 0.42 13.63
N LEU A 31 0.24 0.19 14.36
CA LEU A 31 -0.68 -0.90 14.07
C LEU A 31 -1.38 -0.64 12.75
N LEU A 32 -1.84 0.59 12.52
CA LEU A 32 -2.39 0.92 11.22
C LEU A 32 -1.30 0.91 10.14
N PHE A 33 -0.13 1.43 10.44
CA PHE A 33 0.98 1.53 9.51
C PHE A 33 1.51 0.17 9.02
N PHE A 34 1.53 -0.86 9.86
CA PHE A 34 2.05 -2.18 9.48
C PHE A 34 0.96 -3.22 9.21
N PHE A 35 -0.25 -3.06 9.76
CA PHE A 35 -1.29 -4.10 9.70
C PHE A 35 -2.59 -3.66 9.01
N PHE A 36 -2.83 -2.37 8.78
CA PHE A 36 -4.05 -1.95 8.10
C PHE A 36 -3.97 -2.27 6.61
N GLY A 37 -4.61 -3.38 6.23
CA GLY A 37 -4.91 -3.69 4.83
C GLY A 37 -4.05 -4.76 4.17
N LEU A 38 -3.57 -5.77 4.92
CA LEU A 38 -2.78 -6.88 4.35
C LEU A 38 -1.54 -6.34 3.62
N ASP A 39 -0.64 -5.71 4.37
CA ASP A 39 0.72 -5.36 3.89
C ASP A 39 1.74 -6.43 4.35
N PRO A 40 1.62 -7.72 3.95
CA PRO A 40 2.59 -8.73 4.33
C PRO A 40 3.99 -8.38 3.80
N ILE A 41 4.07 -7.59 2.73
CA ILE A 41 5.33 -7.09 2.18
C ILE A 41 5.98 -6.14 3.18
N LEU A 42 5.26 -5.10 3.63
CA LEU A 42 5.80 -4.12 4.56
C LEU A 42 6.14 -4.77 5.91
N TYR A 43 5.25 -5.65 6.39
CA TYR A 43 5.48 -6.45 7.58
C TYR A 43 6.77 -7.28 7.43
N HIS A 44 6.89 -8.09 6.37
CA HIS A 44 8.07 -8.93 6.17
C HIS A 44 9.37 -8.13 6.05
N MET A 45 9.32 -6.95 5.43
CA MET A 45 10.49 -6.06 5.33
C MET A 45 10.91 -5.50 6.69
N VAL A 46 9.97 -5.14 7.57
CA VAL A 46 10.29 -4.65 8.92
C VAL A 46 10.94 -5.72 9.79
N TYR A 47 10.54 -6.98 9.63
CA TYR A 47 11.13 -8.11 10.35
C TYR A 47 12.38 -8.70 9.67
N SER A 48 12.82 -8.14 8.54
CA SER A 48 14.06 -8.50 7.87
C SER A 48 15.16 -7.49 8.22
N GLU A 49 16.23 -7.95 8.88
CA GLU A 49 17.30 -7.08 9.40
C GLU A 49 17.85 -6.12 8.35
N THR A 50 18.00 -6.56 7.10
CA THR A 50 18.52 -5.73 6.01
C THR A 50 17.66 -4.51 5.69
N PHE A 51 16.33 -4.64 5.83
CA PHE A 51 15.38 -3.59 5.46
C PHE A 51 14.86 -2.80 6.66
N ARG A 52 14.95 -3.37 7.87
CA ARG A 52 14.45 -2.76 9.10
C ARG A 52 15.05 -1.39 9.36
N SER A 53 16.36 -1.25 9.24
CA SER A 53 17.09 0.01 9.45
C SER A 53 16.72 1.11 8.45
N PHE A 54 16.15 0.75 7.29
CA PHE A 54 15.60 1.70 6.33
C PHE A 54 14.16 2.08 6.63
N ILE A 55 13.45 1.36 7.48
CA ILE A 55 12.02 1.61 7.74
C ILE A 55 11.83 2.25 9.12
N MET A 56 12.62 1.83 10.10
CA MET A 56 12.44 2.18 11.50
C MET A 56 13.79 2.46 12.16
N ASP A 57 13.82 3.47 13.02
CA ASP A 57 14.95 3.70 13.91
C ASP A 57 14.89 2.68 15.06
N GLU A 58 15.96 1.91 15.23
CA GLU A 58 16.03 0.88 16.27
C GLU A 58 16.10 1.45 17.68
N SER A 59 16.56 2.69 17.83
CA SER A 59 16.75 3.32 19.12
C SER A 59 15.48 3.96 19.67
N THR A 60 14.71 4.62 18.81
CA THR A 60 13.48 5.33 19.18
C THR A 60 12.21 4.55 18.84
N LEU A 61 12.32 3.48 18.04
CA LEU A 61 11.20 2.75 17.48
C LEU A 61 10.26 3.64 16.65
N GLU A 62 10.81 4.72 16.06
CA GLU A 62 10.06 5.63 15.19
C GLU A 62 10.20 5.22 13.72
N ILE A 63 9.18 5.52 12.93
CA ILE A 63 9.18 5.25 11.49
C ILE A 63 9.96 6.35 10.77
N LEU A 64 10.92 5.94 9.94
CA LEU A 64 11.73 6.83 9.13
C LEU A 64 10.96 7.32 7.89
N TRP A 65 11.37 8.45 7.32
CA TRP A 65 10.81 9.00 6.06
C TRP A 65 10.75 7.97 4.93
N THR A 66 11.79 7.14 4.83
CA THR A 66 11.90 6.01 3.91
C THR A 66 10.81 4.95 4.12
N GLY A 67 10.41 4.68 5.35
CA GLY A 67 9.29 3.80 5.68
C GLY A 67 7.97 4.35 5.14
N TYR A 68 7.68 5.63 5.35
CA TYR A 68 6.46 6.28 4.83
C TYR A 68 6.40 6.26 3.29
N ILE A 69 7.52 6.54 2.62
CA ILE A 69 7.64 6.45 1.16
C ILE A 69 7.36 5.02 0.70
N LEU A 70 7.95 4.03 1.36
CA LEU A 70 7.77 2.62 1.04
C LEU A 70 6.31 2.20 1.17
N ARG A 71 5.62 2.62 2.23
CA ARG A 71 4.18 2.35 2.42
C ARG A 71 3.35 2.88 1.25
N VAL A 72 3.58 4.12 0.83
CA VAL A 72 2.87 4.70 -0.33
C VAL A 72 3.20 3.96 -1.63
N ALA A 73 4.46 3.57 -1.82
CA ALA A 73 4.88 2.81 -2.99
C ALA A 73 4.22 1.42 -3.05
N VAL A 74 4.18 0.70 -1.93
CA VAL A 74 3.51 -0.61 -1.83
C VAL A 74 2.00 -0.48 -2.06
N GLY A 75 1.36 0.53 -1.45
CA GLY A 75 -0.05 0.84 -1.72
C GLY A 75 -0.33 1.11 -3.20
N LEU A 76 0.52 1.90 -3.86
CA LEU A 76 0.42 2.14 -5.30
C LEU A 76 0.52 0.84 -6.11
N LEU A 77 1.47 -0.05 -5.78
CA LEU A 77 1.64 -1.35 -6.43
C LEU A 77 0.42 -2.25 -6.26
N TYR A 78 -0.16 -2.33 -5.07
CA TYR A 78 -1.41 -3.07 -4.86
C TYR A 78 -2.56 -2.53 -5.71
N GLY A 79 -2.75 -1.21 -5.69
CA GLY A 79 -3.80 -0.58 -6.47
C GLY A 79 -3.60 -0.74 -7.99
N LEU A 80 -2.36 -0.71 -8.48
CA LEU A 80 -2.04 -0.97 -9.90
C LEU A 80 -2.33 -2.42 -10.27
N THR A 81 -1.96 -3.37 -9.40
CA THR A 81 -2.21 -4.81 -9.60
C THR A 81 -3.71 -5.10 -9.71
N LEU A 82 -4.52 -4.54 -8.81
CA LEU A 82 -5.98 -4.70 -8.87
C LEU A 82 -6.59 -4.04 -10.09
N ASN A 83 -6.14 -2.83 -10.45
CA ASN A 83 -6.57 -2.16 -11.67
C ASN A 83 -6.28 -3.03 -12.91
N PHE A 84 -5.10 -3.65 -12.99
CA PHE A 84 -4.71 -4.54 -14.07
C PHE A 84 -5.58 -5.81 -14.11
N LEU A 85 -5.81 -6.47 -12.97
CA LEU A 85 -6.66 -7.66 -12.89
C LEU A 85 -8.10 -7.36 -13.34
N VAL A 86 -8.67 -6.24 -12.89
CA VAL A 86 -10.02 -5.81 -13.30
C VAL A 86 -10.08 -5.50 -14.78
N TYR A 87 -9.04 -4.90 -15.36
CA TYR A 87 -8.95 -4.67 -16.79
C TYR A 87 -8.95 -6.00 -17.57
N GLN A 88 -8.15 -6.98 -17.15
CA GLN A 88 -8.08 -8.28 -17.80
C GLN A 88 -9.42 -9.04 -17.76
N VAL A 89 -10.09 -9.04 -16.60
CA VAL A 89 -11.42 -9.67 -16.45
C VAL A 89 -12.45 -9.00 -17.36
N LYS A 90 -12.46 -7.66 -17.44
CA LYS A 90 -13.36 -6.93 -18.32
C LYS A 90 -13.12 -7.24 -19.80
N ASN A 91 -11.87 -7.27 -20.23
CA ASN A 91 -11.52 -7.62 -21.61
C ASN A 91 -11.98 -9.04 -21.97
N LYS A 92 -11.76 -10.00 -21.07
CA LYS A 92 -12.18 -11.39 -21.28
C LYS A 92 -13.71 -11.51 -21.41
N LEU A 93 -14.46 -10.81 -20.57
CA LEU A 93 -15.94 -10.77 -20.63
C LEU A 93 -16.46 -10.17 -21.94
N ILE A 94 -15.83 -9.09 -22.43
CA ILE A 94 -16.22 -8.45 -23.69
C ILE A 94 -15.92 -9.35 -24.89
N SER A 95 -14.75 -10.00 -24.91
CA SER A 95 -14.40 -10.96 -25.96
C SER A 95 -15.40 -12.12 -26.04
N ASN A 96 -15.82 -12.67 -24.90
CA ASN A 96 -16.77 -13.79 -24.87
C ASN A 96 -18.17 -13.38 -25.36
N LYS A 97 -18.60 -12.13 -25.11
CA LYS A 97 -19.87 -11.60 -25.64
C LYS A 97 -19.90 -11.38 -27.16
N ARG A 98 -18.74 -11.25 -27.82
CA ARG A 98 -18.65 -11.09 -29.28
C ARG A 98 -18.58 -12.42 -30.04
N ALA A 99 -18.31 -13.51 -29.33
CA ALA A 99 -18.19 -14.85 -29.90
C ALA A 99 -19.51 -15.64 -29.89
N ASN A 100 -20.52 -15.14 -29.17
CA ASN A 100 -21.91 -15.64 -29.16
C ASN A 100 -22.80 -14.66 -29.92
#